data_AF-D1JBF9-F1
#
_entry.id   AF-D1JBF9-F1
#
_cell.length_a   1.000
_cell.length_b   1.000
_cell.length_c   1.000
_cell.angle_alpha   90.00
_cell.angle_beta   90.00
_cell.angle_gamma   90.00
#
_symmetry.space_group_name_H-M   'P 1'
#
loop_
_entity.id
_entity.type
_entity.pdbx_description
1 polymer ?
#
loop_
_entity_poly.entity_id
_entity_poly.type
_entity_poly.pdbx_seq_one_letter_code
_entity_poly.pdbx_strand_id
1 'polypeptide(L)'
;MIGYVKMRKRESIFKLVTDERILILIVGIAILWRCVLSSDETISFWESVCSGITLILMGWVIFGYLYSMCQKPTDWPVTSKIYQGIAVSLLVLNIYVAIYYGIRWFGILHEEVYVPLDFVFSDVRYLMLVLCYCSVLWTARYLKGMRDKYRLLIKERPKRHDATCMKRYVLWVMMHERTLTVIVVAAILWRIAISVDHTITFRESAISCVTLLILGWFLFGYVCALSVKAKRKIELTKVIQGIAFGLMTINIYAIFYYGMSWYVLILGMGDVSGAYVPVDLLFRNIRYIMLVIFYCTAIVLSTFLENAYKDYTVPINKSANLND
;
A
#
# COMPACT_ATOMS: atom_id res chain seq x y z
N MET A 1 20.59 -14.38 -25.51
CA MET A 1 20.78 -15.52 -24.57
C MET A 1 21.01 -15.08 -23.12
N ILE A 2 21.89 -14.11 -22.86
CA ILE A 2 22.22 -13.59 -21.50
C ILE A 2 20.99 -13.03 -20.75
N GLY A 3 20.10 -12.29 -21.43
CA GLY A 3 18.86 -11.78 -20.83
C GLY A 3 17.88 -12.87 -20.38
N TYR A 4 17.82 -13.99 -21.10
CA TYR A 4 16.90 -15.11 -20.81
C TYR A 4 17.31 -15.89 -19.56
N VAL A 5 18.62 -16.08 -19.36
CA VAL A 5 19.18 -16.78 -18.18
C VAL A 5 19.00 -15.94 -16.90
N LYS A 6 19.24 -14.62 -16.97
CA LYS A 6 19.04 -13.69 -15.84
C LYS A 6 17.57 -13.64 -15.41
N MET A 7 16.64 -13.70 -16.37
CA MET A 7 15.20 -13.70 -16.14
C MET A 7 14.72 -14.99 -15.46
N ARG A 8 15.19 -16.16 -15.92
CA ARG A 8 14.82 -17.45 -15.31
C ARG A 8 15.26 -17.53 -13.84
N LYS A 9 16.48 -17.05 -13.51
CA LYS A 9 16.95 -16.98 -12.12
C LYS A 9 16.08 -16.06 -11.25
N ARG A 10 15.72 -14.86 -11.74
CA ARG A 10 14.83 -13.93 -11.01
C ARG A 10 13.45 -14.54 -10.74
N GLU A 11 12.90 -15.29 -11.70
CA GLU A 11 11.62 -15.95 -11.52
C GLU A 11 11.66 -17.11 -10.52
N SER A 12 12.74 -17.89 -10.50
CA SER A 12 12.93 -18.94 -9.49
C SER A 12 13.07 -18.36 -8.08
N ILE A 13 13.86 -17.29 -7.92
CA ILE A 13 14.01 -16.60 -6.63
C ILE A 13 12.67 -16.03 -6.17
N PHE A 14 11.91 -15.39 -7.07
CA PHE A 14 10.59 -14.87 -6.73
C PHE A 14 9.61 -15.97 -6.33
N LYS A 15 9.61 -17.11 -7.03
CA LYS A 15 8.77 -18.26 -6.68
C LYS A 15 9.07 -18.78 -5.28
N LEU A 16 10.34 -18.77 -4.89
CA LEU A 16 10.77 -19.14 -3.53
C LEU A 16 10.32 -18.10 -2.50
N VAL A 17 10.57 -16.81 -2.75
CA VAL A 17 10.24 -15.72 -1.81
C VAL A 17 8.73 -15.55 -1.60
N THR A 18 7.91 -15.90 -2.59
CA THR A 18 6.44 -15.82 -2.50
C THR A 18 5.77 -17.09 -1.99
N ASP A 19 6.52 -18.09 -1.55
CA ASP A 19 5.95 -19.23 -0.85
C ASP A 19 5.22 -18.76 0.42
N GLU A 20 4.04 -19.34 0.70
CA GLU A 20 3.22 -18.94 1.84
C GLU A 20 3.96 -19.21 3.16
N ARG A 21 4.76 -20.29 3.19
CA ARG A 21 5.61 -20.65 4.32
C ARG A 21 6.69 -19.61 4.56
N ILE A 22 7.29 -19.08 3.48
CA ILE A 22 8.32 -18.05 3.56
C ILE A 22 7.72 -16.71 4.00
N LEU A 23 6.50 -16.37 3.55
CA LEU A 23 5.81 -15.17 4.03
C LEU A 23 5.49 -15.26 5.53
N ILE A 24 4.99 -16.40 6.01
CA ILE A 24 4.77 -16.65 7.44
C ILE A 24 6.10 -16.56 8.20
N LEU A 25 7.17 -17.15 7.66
CA LEU A 25 8.51 -17.09 8.25
C LEU A 25 9.02 -15.64 8.35
N ILE A 26 8.87 -14.82 7.31
CA ILE A 26 9.27 -13.41 7.31
C ILE A 26 8.52 -12.64 8.40
N VAL A 27 7.21 -12.83 8.51
CA VAL A 27 6.39 -12.20 9.55
C VAL A 27 6.80 -12.68 10.94
N GLY A 28 7.02 -13.99 11.12
CA GLY A 28 7.48 -14.57 12.38
C GLY A 28 8.84 -14.02 12.80
N ILE A 29 9.81 -13.95 11.89
CA ILE A 29 11.12 -13.34 12.14
C ILE A 29 10.98 -11.86 12.48
N ALA A 30 10.11 -11.12 11.79
CA ALA A 30 9.88 -9.71 12.08
C ALA A 30 9.29 -9.48 13.49
N ILE A 31 8.35 -10.32 13.91
CA ILE A 31 7.78 -10.28 15.27
C ILE A 31 8.85 -10.66 16.30
N LEU A 32 9.56 -11.77 16.10
CA LEU A 32 10.61 -12.21 17.02
C LEU A 32 11.72 -11.15 17.15
N TRP A 33 12.15 -10.57 16.04
CA TRP A 33 13.10 -9.46 16.03
C TRP A 33 12.60 -8.31 16.91
N ARG A 34 11.33 -7.92 16.77
CA ARG A 34 10.75 -6.83 17.57
C ARG A 34 10.58 -7.20 19.05
N CYS A 35 10.21 -8.43 19.37
CA CYS A 35 10.16 -8.90 20.76
C CYS A 35 11.53 -8.85 21.44
N VAL A 36 12.59 -9.22 20.71
CA VAL A 36 13.97 -9.14 21.23
C VAL A 36 14.37 -7.68 21.47
N LEU A 37 14.13 -6.79 20.50
CA LEU A 37 14.48 -5.37 20.63
C LEU A 37 13.68 -4.64 21.70
N SER A 38 12.39 -4.97 21.85
CA SER A 38 11.53 -4.34 22.86
C SER A 38 11.88 -4.75 24.29
N SER A 39 12.65 -5.83 24.49
CA SER A 39 13.05 -6.29 25.83
C SER A 39 14.04 -5.35 26.52
N ASP A 40 14.79 -4.57 25.74
CA ASP A 40 15.82 -3.65 26.26
C ASP A 40 15.26 -2.24 26.52
N GLU A 41 13.95 -2.03 26.31
CA GLU A 41 13.19 -0.77 26.41
C GLU A 41 13.77 0.42 25.61
N THR A 42 14.86 0.19 24.90
CA THR A 42 15.63 1.17 24.13
C THR A 42 16.03 0.53 22.81
N ILE A 43 15.73 1.22 21.71
CA ILE A 43 16.14 0.76 20.37
C ILE A 43 17.48 1.41 20.07
N SER A 44 18.53 0.60 19.93
CA SER A 44 19.83 1.13 19.57
C SER A 44 19.85 1.66 18.13
N PHE A 45 20.73 2.61 17.85
CA PHE A 45 20.88 3.17 16.51
C PHE A 45 21.10 2.07 15.46
N TRP A 46 21.95 1.08 15.77
CA TRP A 46 22.26 -0.02 14.87
C TRP A 46 21.07 -0.94 14.60
N GLU A 47 20.21 -1.17 15.59
CA GLU A 47 18.98 -1.96 15.42
C GLU A 47 17.97 -1.23 14.51
N SER A 48 17.87 0.09 14.65
CA SER A 48 17.07 0.94 13.78
C SER A 48 17.61 0.93 12.34
N VAL A 49 18.94 1.01 12.17
CA VAL A 49 19.61 0.90 10.86
C VAL A 49 19.35 -0.46 10.21
N CYS A 50 19.57 -1.56 10.93
CA CYS A 50 19.32 -2.91 10.42
C CYS A 50 17.85 -3.10 9.98
N SER A 51 16.91 -2.60 10.78
CA SER A 51 15.48 -2.65 10.49
C SER A 51 15.12 -1.84 9.24
N GLY A 52 15.63 -0.61 9.14
CA GLY A 52 15.38 0.28 8.02
C GLY A 52 15.99 -0.23 6.71
N ILE A 53 17.24 -0.70 6.74
CA ILE A 53 17.90 -1.31 5.57
C ILE A 53 17.11 -2.53 5.08
N THR A 54 16.66 -3.39 6.00
CA THR A 54 15.85 -4.57 5.65
C THR A 54 14.56 -4.18 4.91
N LEU A 55 13.82 -3.19 5.43
CA LEU A 55 12.60 -2.70 4.80
C LEU A 55 12.84 -2.04 3.44
N ILE A 56 13.90 -1.23 3.33
CA ILE A 56 14.29 -0.56 2.08
C ILE A 56 14.62 -1.63 1.03
N LEU A 57 15.49 -2.59 1.35
CA LEU A 57 15.87 -3.66 0.43
C LEU A 57 14.65 -4.48 0.00
N MET A 58 13.81 -4.90 0.95
CA MET A 58 12.59 -5.66 0.67
C MET A 58 11.66 -4.88 -0.28
N GLY A 59 11.37 -3.61 0.04
CA GLY A 59 10.50 -2.75 -0.75
C GLY A 59 11.00 -2.54 -2.18
N TRP A 60 12.30 -2.28 -2.37
CA TRP A 60 12.88 -2.07 -3.72
C TRP A 60 12.97 -3.35 -4.55
N VAL A 61 13.25 -4.51 -3.92
CA VAL A 61 13.24 -5.80 -4.60
C VAL A 61 11.85 -6.13 -5.12
N ILE A 62 10.81 -5.93 -4.30
CA ILE A 62 9.41 -6.13 -4.72
C ILE A 62 9.04 -5.15 -5.84
N PHE A 63 9.42 -3.87 -5.71
CA PHE A 63 9.16 -2.86 -6.73
C PHE A 63 9.81 -3.23 -8.07
N GLY A 64 11.08 -3.60 -8.07
CA GLY A 64 11.80 -4.02 -9.28
C GLY A 64 11.14 -5.25 -9.94
N TYR A 65 10.60 -6.17 -9.15
CA TYR A 65 9.83 -7.30 -9.67
C TYR A 65 8.52 -6.85 -10.34
N LEU A 66 7.70 -6.05 -9.65
CA LEU A 66 6.40 -5.59 -10.16
C LEU A 66 6.58 -4.76 -11.43
N TYR A 67 7.58 -3.87 -11.44
CA TYR A 67 7.94 -3.06 -12.60
C TYR A 67 8.34 -3.93 -13.79
N SER A 68 9.19 -4.94 -13.57
CA SER A 68 9.56 -5.89 -14.61
C SER A 68 8.34 -6.65 -15.15
N MET A 69 7.40 -7.04 -14.29
CA MET A 69 6.15 -7.69 -14.72
C MET A 69 5.20 -6.75 -15.46
N CYS A 70 5.17 -5.46 -15.14
CA CYS A 70 4.40 -4.46 -15.85
C CYS A 70 4.84 -4.33 -17.32
N GLN A 71 6.15 -4.36 -17.56
CA GLN A 71 6.74 -4.19 -18.90
C GLN A 71 6.66 -5.44 -19.78
N LYS A 72 6.35 -6.62 -19.21
CA LYS A 72 6.26 -7.84 -20.01
C LYS A 72 5.07 -7.75 -20.98
N PRO A 73 5.26 -8.10 -22.27
CA PRO A 73 4.16 -8.19 -23.21
C PRO A 73 3.14 -9.20 -22.68
N THR A 74 1.88 -8.82 -22.69
CA THR A 74 0.77 -9.65 -22.25
C THR A 74 -0.42 -9.42 -23.16
N ASP A 75 -1.10 -10.51 -23.49
CA ASP A 75 -2.32 -10.46 -24.28
C ASP A 75 -3.52 -9.94 -23.46
N TRP A 76 -3.33 -9.75 -22.14
CA TRP A 76 -4.32 -9.19 -21.24
C TRP A 76 -3.81 -7.92 -20.55
N PRO A 77 -4.03 -6.73 -21.18
CA PRO A 77 -3.41 -5.47 -20.77
C PRO A 77 -3.85 -5.01 -19.38
N VAL A 78 -5.01 -5.46 -18.88
CA VAL A 78 -5.49 -5.13 -17.54
C VAL A 78 -4.54 -5.66 -16.46
N THR A 79 -3.87 -6.81 -16.66
CA THR A 79 -2.89 -7.31 -15.68
C THR A 79 -1.70 -6.38 -15.53
N SER A 80 -1.19 -5.82 -16.63
CA SER A 80 -0.08 -4.87 -16.58
C SER A 80 -0.49 -3.58 -15.85
N LYS A 81 -1.73 -3.11 -16.04
CA LYS A 81 -2.26 -1.98 -15.27
C LYS A 81 -2.37 -2.28 -13.77
N ILE A 82 -2.78 -3.49 -13.38
CA ILE A 82 -2.78 -3.91 -11.97
C ILE A 82 -1.35 -3.93 -11.41
N TYR A 83 -0.39 -4.54 -12.12
CA TYR A 83 1.02 -4.52 -11.71
C TYR A 83 1.55 -3.10 -11.55
N GLN A 84 1.21 -2.20 -12.48
CA GLN A 84 1.57 -0.79 -12.42
C GLN A 84 0.95 -0.10 -11.20
N GLY A 85 -0.35 -0.28 -10.94
CA GLY A 85 -1.03 0.33 -9.79
C GLY A 85 -0.46 -0.12 -8.45
N ILE A 86 -0.12 -1.42 -8.32
CA ILE A 86 0.57 -1.95 -7.14
C ILE A 86 1.99 -1.36 -7.04
N ALA A 87 2.74 -1.29 -8.15
CA ALA A 87 4.09 -0.75 -8.17
C ALA A 87 4.12 0.74 -7.77
N VAL A 88 3.17 1.55 -8.24
CA VAL A 88 3.07 2.97 -7.86
C VAL A 88 2.71 3.10 -6.38
N SER A 89 1.75 2.32 -5.87
CA SER A 89 1.40 2.34 -4.44
C SER A 89 2.60 1.93 -3.57
N LEU A 90 3.37 0.93 -4.01
CA LEU A 90 4.59 0.50 -3.35
C LEU A 90 5.71 1.53 -3.42
N LEU A 91 5.83 2.28 -4.52
CA LEU A 91 6.80 3.37 -4.66
C LEU A 91 6.54 4.46 -3.62
N VAL A 92 5.28 4.87 -3.44
CA VAL A 92 4.88 5.83 -2.40
C VAL A 92 5.30 5.34 -1.01
N LEU A 93 5.04 4.06 -0.73
CA LEU A 93 5.44 3.45 0.54
C LEU A 93 6.97 3.40 0.73
N ASN A 94 7.72 3.01 -0.30
CA ASN A 94 9.18 2.97 -0.26
C ASN A 94 9.79 4.37 -0.03
N ILE A 95 9.25 5.41 -0.68
CA ILE A 95 9.68 6.79 -0.46
C ILE A 95 9.38 7.21 0.98
N TYR A 96 8.19 6.90 1.49
CA TYR A 96 7.85 7.14 2.90
C TYR A 96 8.83 6.46 3.86
N VAL A 97 9.17 5.17 3.63
CA VAL A 97 10.14 4.42 4.45
C VAL A 97 11.53 5.04 4.38
N ALA A 98 11.99 5.44 3.19
CA ALA A 98 13.29 6.08 3.02
C ALA A 98 13.37 7.43 3.74
N ILE A 99 12.34 8.27 3.63
CA ILE A 99 12.28 9.54 4.35
C ILE A 99 12.26 9.30 5.86
N TYR A 100 11.41 8.38 6.33
CA TYR A 100 11.29 8.07 7.75
C TYR A 100 12.61 7.62 8.36
N TYR A 101 13.21 6.57 7.82
CA TYR A 101 14.47 6.04 8.35
C TYR A 101 15.63 7.00 8.13
N GLY A 102 15.64 7.75 7.01
CA GLY A 102 16.63 8.80 6.78
C GLY A 102 16.61 9.85 7.90
N ILE A 103 15.46 10.46 8.17
CA ILE A 103 15.32 11.47 9.24
C ILE A 103 15.68 10.88 10.61
N ARG A 104 15.26 9.64 10.89
CA ARG A 104 15.58 8.95 12.13
C ARG A 104 17.07 8.68 12.30
N TRP A 105 17.77 8.26 11.24
CA TRP A 105 19.21 8.01 11.30
C TRP A 105 20.03 9.28 11.49
N PHE A 106 19.56 10.41 10.97
CA PHE A 106 20.22 11.69 11.21
C PHE A 106 19.93 12.27 12.61
N GLY A 107 19.11 11.62 13.44
CA GLY A 107 18.77 12.09 14.79
C GLY A 107 18.01 13.42 14.80
N ILE A 108 17.40 13.79 13.67
CA ILE A 108 16.73 15.10 13.53
C ILE A 108 15.31 15.04 14.12
N LEU A 109 14.77 13.83 14.31
CA LEU A 109 13.46 13.60 14.90
C LEU A 109 13.57 13.71 16.43
N HIS A 110 13.20 14.87 16.98
CA HIS A 110 13.34 15.16 18.42
C HIS A 110 12.15 14.68 19.23
N GLU A 111 10.96 14.66 18.63
CA GLU A 111 9.73 14.17 19.23
C GLU A 111 9.13 13.02 18.40
N GLU A 112 9.62 11.78 18.59
CA GLU A 112 8.89 10.64 18.02
C GLU A 112 7.56 10.35 18.74
N VAL A 113 7.27 11.05 19.86
CA VAL A 113 6.13 10.93 20.81
C VAL A 113 6.64 10.35 22.13
N TYR A 114 6.97 11.23 23.09
CA TYR A 114 7.19 10.94 24.52
C TYR A 114 8.03 9.66 24.83
N VAL A 115 9.24 9.85 25.36
CA VAL A 115 10.27 8.82 25.63
C VAL A 115 9.77 7.41 26.03
N PRO A 116 8.75 7.21 26.90
CA PRO A 116 8.29 5.86 27.26
C PRO A 116 7.44 5.13 26.21
N LEU A 117 6.98 5.74 25.12
CA LEU A 117 6.06 5.11 24.13
C LEU A 117 6.60 5.03 22.70
N ASP A 118 7.76 5.63 22.46
CA ASP A 118 8.37 5.68 21.13
C ASP A 118 8.77 4.28 20.61
N PHE A 119 9.27 3.41 21.49
CA PHE A 119 9.64 2.04 21.11
C PHE A 119 8.44 1.24 20.57
N VAL A 120 7.28 1.31 21.22
CA VAL A 120 6.04 0.65 20.79
C VAL A 120 5.62 1.13 19.42
N PHE A 121 5.73 2.44 19.17
CA PHE A 121 5.31 3.03 17.90
C PHE A 121 6.24 2.64 16.76
N SER A 122 7.55 2.68 17.00
CA SER A 122 8.55 2.17 16.08
C SER A 122 8.28 0.70 15.71
N ASP A 123 7.91 -0.12 16.68
CA ASP A 123 7.67 -1.54 16.49
C ASP A 123 6.39 -1.81 15.72
N VAL A 124 5.28 -1.17 16.11
CA VAL A 124 4.01 -1.27 15.37
C VAL A 124 4.20 -0.79 13.93
N ARG A 125 4.86 0.34 13.71
CA ARG A 125 5.15 0.86 12.36
C ARG A 125 5.93 -0.15 11.53
N TYR A 126 7.01 -0.70 12.09
CA TYR A 126 7.82 -1.71 11.39
C TYR A 126 6.98 -2.93 11.03
N LEU A 127 6.22 -3.47 11.97
CA LEU A 127 5.36 -4.63 11.74
C LEU A 127 4.30 -4.36 10.67
N MET A 128 3.65 -3.18 10.70
CA MET A 128 2.69 -2.78 9.67
C MET A 128 3.34 -2.68 8.29
N LEU A 129 4.57 -2.16 8.18
CA LEU A 129 5.29 -2.11 6.90
C LEU A 129 5.65 -3.51 6.40
N VAL A 130 6.13 -4.41 7.27
CA VAL A 130 6.39 -5.81 6.90
C VAL A 130 5.12 -6.50 6.41
N LEU A 131 4.02 -6.39 7.16
CA LEU A 131 2.73 -6.96 6.77
C LEU A 131 2.24 -6.41 5.42
N CYS A 132 2.43 -5.12 5.18
CA CYS A 132 2.09 -4.50 3.91
C CYS A 132 2.94 -5.06 2.77
N TYR A 133 4.27 -5.17 2.92
CA TYR A 133 5.14 -5.77 1.89
C TYR A 133 4.83 -7.25 1.64
N CYS A 134 4.53 -8.02 2.69
CA CYS A 134 4.08 -9.40 2.58
C CYS A 134 2.75 -9.49 1.81
N SER A 135 1.81 -8.57 2.05
CA SER A 135 0.54 -8.49 1.32
C SER A 135 0.74 -8.26 -0.18
N VAL A 136 1.72 -7.42 -0.54
CA VAL A 136 2.07 -7.11 -1.93
C VAL A 136 2.73 -8.32 -2.59
N LEU A 137 3.65 -9.00 -1.90
CA LEU A 137 4.27 -10.24 -2.38
C LEU A 137 3.23 -11.33 -2.63
N TRP A 138 2.31 -11.53 -1.68
CA TRP A 138 1.19 -12.44 -1.81
C TRP A 138 0.36 -12.10 -3.04
N THR A 139 -0.09 -10.85 -3.16
CA THR A 139 -0.87 -10.36 -4.30
C THR A 139 -0.15 -10.60 -5.62
N ALA A 140 1.15 -10.29 -5.70
CA ALA A 140 1.96 -10.43 -6.89
C ALA A 140 2.08 -11.88 -7.39
N ARG A 141 2.10 -12.85 -6.47
CA ARG A 141 2.08 -14.28 -6.80
C ARG A 141 0.78 -14.71 -7.47
N TYR A 142 -0.37 -14.38 -6.85
CA TYR A 142 -1.68 -14.74 -7.42
C TYR A 142 -1.95 -13.98 -8.72
N LEU A 143 -1.46 -12.73 -8.84
CA LEU A 143 -1.55 -11.96 -10.07
C LEU A 143 -0.73 -12.61 -11.21
N LYS A 144 0.45 -13.18 -10.89
CA LYS A 144 1.24 -13.95 -11.86
C LYS A 144 0.48 -15.19 -12.31
N GLY A 145 -0.05 -15.97 -11.37
CA GLY A 145 -0.86 -17.16 -11.66
C GLY A 145 -2.07 -16.84 -12.54
N MET A 146 -2.73 -15.71 -12.28
CA MET A 146 -3.86 -15.22 -13.06
C MET A 146 -3.44 -14.88 -14.51
N ARG A 147 -2.32 -14.17 -14.69
CA ARG A 147 -1.77 -13.83 -16.01
C ARG A 147 -1.41 -15.09 -16.81
N ASP A 148 -0.74 -16.05 -16.17
CA ASP A 148 -0.29 -17.28 -16.82
C ASP A 148 -1.49 -18.14 -17.27
N LYS A 149 -2.53 -18.25 -16.43
CA LYS A 149 -3.78 -18.95 -16.78
C LYS A 149 -4.57 -18.26 -17.88
N TYR A 150 -4.64 -16.93 -17.86
CA TYR A 150 -5.38 -16.18 -18.88
C TYR A 150 -4.71 -16.24 -20.26
N ARG A 151 -3.37 -16.31 -20.31
CA ARG A 151 -2.62 -16.58 -21.55
C ARG A 151 -3.03 -17.89 -22.21
N LEU A 152 -3.37 -18.92 -21.42
CA LEU A 152 -3.86 -20.20 -21.94
C LEU A 152 -5.29 -20.11 -22.49
N LEU A 153 -6.12 -19.22 -21.94
CA LEU A 153 -7.51 -19.01 -22.36
C LEU A 153 -7.65 -18.14 -23.63
N ILE A 154 -6.65 -17.31 -23.95
CA ILE A 154 -6.68 -16.37 -25.08
C ILE A 154 -6.47 -17.02 -26.46
N LYS A 155 -6.17 -18.32 -26.53
CA LYS A 155 -6.07 -19.03 -27.82
C LYS A 155 -7.39 -19.03 -28.63
N GLU A 156 -8.50 -18.51 -28.09
CA GLU A 156 -9.84 -18.71 -28.64
C GLU A 156 -10.77 -17.49 -28.72
N ARG A 157 -10.31 -16.22 -28.68
CA ARG A 157 -11.27 -15.10 -28.90
C ARG A 157 -10.78 -13.77 -29.49
N PRO A 158 -11.67 -13.06 -30.23
CA PRO A 158 -11.43 -11.72 -30.77
C PRO A 158 -11.81 -10.60 -29.79
N LYS A 159 -11.19 -9.43 -30.01
CA LYS A 159 -11.33 -8.18 -29.23
C LYS A 159 -12.73 -7.56 -29.33
N ARG A 160 -13.34 -7.09 -28.22
CA ARG A 160 -14.38 -6.05 -28.30
C ARG A 160 -14.60 -5.21 -27.03
N HIS A 161 -15.13 -4.01 -27.31
CA HIS A 161 -15.37 -2.81 -26.51
C HIS A 161 -16.38 -2.93 -25.36
N ASP A 162 -16.10 -2.15 -24.31
CA ASP A 162 -16.85 -1.93 -23.07
C ASP A 162 -18.23 -1.28 -23.27
N ALA A 163 -19.26 -1.86 -22.67
CA ALA A 163 -20.55 -1.21 -22.39
C ALA A 163 -20.74 -1.07 -20.88
N THR A 164 -21.24 0.09 -20.45
CA THR A 164 -21.00 0.62 -19.11
C THR A 164 -22.30 0.78 -18.31
N CYS A 165 -22.37 0.17 -17.11
CA CYS A 165 -23.56 0.16 -16.26
C CYS A 165 -23.49 1.20 -15.11
N MET A 166 -24.68 1.62 -14.68
CA MET A 166 -25.10 2.88 -14.06
C MET A 166 -24.67 3.14 -12.59
N LYS A 167 -23.94 2.24 -11.91
CA LYS A 167 -23.38 2.46 -10.54
C LYS A 167 -22.15 3.39 -10.52
N ARG A 168 -22.01 4.22 -11.55
CA ARG A 168 -20.78 4.86 -12.00
C ARG A 168 -20.60 6.28 -11.47
N TYR A 169 -21.63 7.02 -11.10
CA TYR A 169 -21.49 8.47 -10.94
C TYR A 169 -20.62 8.93 -9.75
N VAL A 170 -20.81 8.39 -8.53
CA VAL A 170 -20.02 8.81 -7.36
C VAL A 170 -18.57 8.35 -7.44
N LEU A 171 -18.34 7.12 -7.91
CA LEU A 171 -16.99 6.58 -8.14
C LEU A 171 -16.33 7.24 -9.36
N TRP A 172 -17.03 7.52 -10.46
CA TRP A 172 -16.43 8.15 -11.64
C TRP A 172 -15.98 9.58 -11.36
N VAL A 173 -16.75 10.33 -10.54
CA VAL A 173 -16.34 11.66 -10.09
C VAL A 173 -15.11 11.56 -9.17
N MET A 174 -15.06 10.65 -8.19
CA MET A 174 -13.85 10.45 -7.35
C MET A 174 -12.65 9.86 -8.10
N MET A 175 -12.88 9.04 -9.13
CA MET A 175 -11.86 8.24 -9.82
C MET A 175 -11.38 8.86 -11.13
N HIS A 176 -11.84 10.06 -11.48
CA HIS A 176 -11.25 10.80 -12.59
C HIS A 176 -9.83 11.23 -12.19
N GLU A 177 -8.84 11.04 -13.06
CA GLU A 177 -7.44 11.39 -12.78
C GLU A 177 -7.32 12.83 -12.28
N ARG A 178 -8.12 13.74 -12.85
CA ARG A 178 -8.25 15.13 -12.44
C ARG A 178 -8.73 15.28 -10.99
N THR A 179 -9.71 14.51 -10.55
CA THR A 179 -10.23 14.58 -9.18
C THR A 179 -9.22 14.06 -8.18
N LEU A 180 -8.49 12.98 -8.50
CA LEU A 180 -7.41 12.49 -7.65
C LEU A 180 -6.27 13.51 -7.53
N THR A 181 -5.88 14.15 -8.64
CA THR A 181 -4.93 15.27 -8.61
C THR A 181 -5.45 16.42 -7.75
N VAL A 182 -6.72 16.79 -7.89
CA VAL A 182 -7.35 17.84 -7.06
C VAL A 182 -7.35 17.44 -5.59
N ILE A 183 -7.64 16.19 -5.23
CA ILE A 183 -7.58 15.69 -3.84
C ILE A 183 -6.16 15.82 -3.29
N VAL A 184 -5.14 15.39 -4.03
CA VAL A 184 -3.73 15.50 -3.61
C VAL A 184 -3.32 16.96 -3.44
N VAL A 185 -3.66 17.83 -4.38
CA VAL A 185 -3.36 19.27 -4.31
C VAL A 185 -4.08 19.92 -3.14
N ALA A 186 -5.38 19.63 -2.94
CA ALA A 186 -6.15 20.13 -1.82
C ALA A 186 -5.58 19.65 -0.48
N ALA A 187 -5.11 18.40 -0.40
CA ALA A 187 -4.47 17.86 0.78
C ALA A 187 -3.14 18.56 1.09
N ILE A 188 -2.33 18.87 0.07
CA ILE A 188 -1.10 19.65 0.22
C ILE A 188 -1.43 21.07 0.70
N LEU A 189 -2.37 21.75 0.05
CA LEU A 189 -2.80 23.09 0.42
C LEU A 189 -3.36 23.13 1.85
N TRP A 190 -4.17 22.14 2.23
CA TRP A 190 -4.67 21.99 3.59
C TRP A 190 -3.52 21.89 4.60
N ARG A 191 -2.49 21.06 4.33
CA ARG A 191 -1.33 20.95 5.21
C ARG A 191 -0.50 22.21 5.29
N ILE A 192 -0.34 22.93 4.17
CA ILE A 192 0.34 24.22 4.15
C ILE A 192 -0.44 25.21 5.02
N ALA A 193 -1.75 25.33 4.82
CA ALA A 193 -2.61 26.26 5.55
C ALA A 193 -2.56 26.05 7.07
N ILE A 194 -2.70 24.81 7.56
CA ILE A 194 -2.66 24.53 9.01
C ILE A 194 -1.25 24.56 9.61
N SER A 195 -0.20 24.69 8.77
CA SER A 195 1.19 24.76 9.25
C SER A 195 1.76 26.18 9.26
N VAL A 196 1.01 27.18 8.78
CA VAL A 196 1.46 28.57 8.72
C VAL A 196 1.82 29.10 10.11
N ASP A 197 1.01 28.79 11.11
CA ASP A 197 1.18 29.29 12.48
C ASP A 197 2.14 28.42 13.32
N HIS A 198 2.88 27.50 12.69
CA HIS A 198 3.81 26.53 13.29
C HIS A 198 3.23 25.67 14.44
N THR A 199 1.92 25.74 14.65
CA THR A 199 1.17 25.04 15.69
C THR A 199 -0.02 24.36 15.04
N ILE A 200 -0.13 23.04 15.15
CA ILE A 200 -1.29 22.30 14.67
C ILE A 200 -2.15 21.96 15.88
N THR A 201 -3.35 22.52 15.91
CA THR A 201 -4.31 22.25 16.96
C THR A 201 -4.81 20.81 16.91
N PHE A 202 -5.28 20.30 18.06
CA PHE A 202 -5.94 19.01 18.14
C PHE A 202 -7.06 18.87 17.10
N ARG A 203 -7.87 19.92 16.91
CA ARG A 203 -8.98 19.95 15.97
C ARG A 203 -8.54 19.78 14.52
N GLU A 204 -7.50 20.48 14.08
CA GLU A 204 -6.97 20.38 12.71
C GLU A 204 -6.36 19.00 12.44
N SER A 205 -5.67 18.44 13.45
CA SER A 205 -5.19 17.06 13.39
C SER A 205 -6.33 16.05 13.35
N ALA A 206 -7.41 16.31 14.09
CA ALA A 206 -8.57 15.43 14.14
C ALA A 206 -9.28 15.37 12.80
N ILE A 207 -9.51 16.53 12.17
CA ILE A 207 -10.10 16.63 10.82
C ILE A 207 -9.25 15.88 9.80
N SER A 208 -7.92 16.04 9.85
CA SER A 208 -6.99 15.35 8.96
C SER A 208 -7.09 13.82 9.10
N CYS A 209 -7.13 13.32 10.34
CA CYS A 209 -7.29 11.90 10.63
C CYS A 209 -8.64 11.36 10.15
N VAL A 210 -9.75 12.00 10.53
CA VAL A 210 -11.10 11.56 10.17
C VAL A 210 -11.24 11.48 8.65
N THR A 211 -10.71 12.45 7.91
CA THR A 211 -10.70 12.44 6.44
C THR A 211 -9.96 11.22 5.88
N LEU A 212 -8.77 10.91 6.41
CA LEU A 212 -7.99 9.73 6.00
C LEU A 212 -8.70 8.42 6.35
N LEU A 213 -9.31 8.33 7.53
CA LEU A 213 -10.04 7.14 7.97
C LEU A 213 -11.27 6.90 7.10
N ILE A 214 -12.05 7.94 6.80
CA ILE A 214 -13.19 7.83 5.88
C ILE A 214 -12.72 7.32 4.52
N LEU A 215 -11.68 7.93 3.96
CA LEU A 215 -11.12 7.55 2.66
C LEU A 215 -10.62 6.10 2.64
N GLY A 216 -9.80 5.74 3.63
CA GLY A 216 -9.16 4.43 3.74
C GLY A 216 -10.15 3.30 4.03
N TRP A 217 -11.11 3.50 4.94
CA TRP A 217 -12.11 2.48 5.28
C TRP A 217 -13.18 2.33 4.19
N PHE A 218 -13.58 3.41 3.54
CA PHE A 218 -14.47 3.34 2.38
C PHE A 218 -13.83 2.53 1.26
N LEU A 219 -12.56 2.81 0.95
CA LEU A 219 -11.81 2.06 -0.07
C LEU A 219 -11.65 0.59 0.31
N PHE A 220 -11.30 0.29 1.57
CA PHE A 220 -11.22 -1.08 2.08
C PHE A 220 -12.56 -1.82 1.91
N GLY A 221 -13.67 -1.20 2.32
CA GLY A 221 -15.01 -1.76 2.16
C GLY A 221 -15.36 -2.04 0.70
N TYR A 222 -15.01 -1.12 -0.20
CA TYR A 222 -15.20 -1.29 -1.64
C TYR A 222 -14.40 -2.49 -2.21
N VAL A 223 -13.12 -2.61 -1.85
CA VAL A 223 -12.26 -3.72 -2.30
C VAL A 223 -12.77 -5.06 -1.74
N CYS A 224 -13.20 -5.10 -0.48
CA CYS A 224 -13.84 -6.27 0.12
C CYS A 224 -15.14 -6.67 -0.62
N ALA A 225 -15.99 -5.69 -0.94
CA ALA A 225 -17.20 -5.94 -1.73
C ALA A 225 -16.87 -6.49 -3.13
N LEU A 226 -15.80 -6.01 -3.77
CA LEU A 226 -15.31 -6.54 -5.04
C LEU A 226 -14.82 -8.00 -4.89
N SER A 227 -14.15 -8.34 -3.79
CA SER A 227 -13.72 -9.70 -3.49
C SER A 227 -14.91 -10.67 -3.39
N VAL A 228 -16.02 -10.24 -2.77
CA VAL A 228 -17.24 -11.05 -2.66
C VAL A 228 -17.86 -11.28 -4.03
N LYS A 229 -17.89 -10.25 -4.89
CA LYS A 229 -18.36 -10.39 -6.28
C LYS A 229 -17.49 -11.34 -7.10
N ALA A 230 -16.18 -11.37 -6.84
CA ALA A 230 -15.21 -12.20 -7.54
C ALA A 230 -15.12 -13.66 -7.02
N LYS A 231 -15.91 -14.07 -6.01
CA LYS A 231 -15.78 -15.36 -5.28
C LYS A 231 -15.63 -16.62 -6.14
N ARG A 232 -16.22 -16.64 -7.35
CA ARG A 232 -16.12 -17.78 -8.28
C ARG A 232 -14.76 -17.89 -8.98
N LYS A 233 -13.89 -16.89 -8.85
CA LYS A 233 -12.56 -16.81 -9.49
C LYS A 233 -11.49 -16.70 -8.40
N ILE A 234 -10.95 -17.85 -8.01
CA ILE A 234 -10.07 -17.98 -6.83
C ILE A 234 -8.84 -17.08 -6.92
N GLU A 235 -8.15 -17.05 -8.07
CA GLU A 235 -6.94 -16.22 -8.26
C GLU A 235 -7.22 -14.74 -8.10
N LEU A 236 -8.25 -14.23 -8.78
CA LEU A 236 -8.66 -12.82 -8.69
C LEU A 236 -9.12 -12.47 -7.27
N THR A 237 -9.86 -13.37 -6.62
CA THR A 237 -10.27 -13.20 -5.23
C THR A 237 -9.05 -13.07 -4.31
N LYS A 238 -8.03 -13.90 -4.48
CA LYS A 238 -6.80 -13.87 -3.67
C LYS A 238 -5.98 -12.60 -3.92
N VAL A 239 -5.93 -12.09 -5.15
CA VAL A 239 -5.33 -10.78 -5.48
C VAL A 239 -6.07 -9.66 -4.75
N ILE A 240 -7.41 -9.62 -4.85
CA ILE A 240 -8.23 -8.59 -4.21
C ILE A 240 -8.09 -8.66 -2.67
N GLN A 241 -8.09 -9.86 -2.08
CA GLN A 241 -7.89 -10.07 -0.65
C GLN A 241 -6.50 -9.62 -0.18
N GLY A 242 -5.45 -9.89 -0.95
CA GLY A 242 -4.11 -9.40 -0.63
C GLY A 242 -4.03 -7.88 -0.61
N ILE A 243 -4.65 -7.21 -1.58
CA ILE A 243 -4.74 -5.74 -1.62
C ILE A 243 -5.58 -5.20 -0.46
N ALA A 244 -6.71 -5.84 -0.15
CA ALA A 244 -7.55 -5.47 1.00
C ALA A 244 -6.78 -5.60 2.31
N PHE A 245 -5.99 -6.66 2.49
CA PHE A 245 -5.16 -6.85 3.67
C PHE A 245 -4.07 -5.76 3.79
N GLY A 246 -3.43 -5.39 2.68
CA GLY A 246 -2.50 -4.24 2.64
C GLY A 246 -3.17 -2.93 3.03
N LEU A 247 -4.35 -2.64 2.49
CA LEU A 247 -5.15 -1.46 2.85
C LEU A 247 -5.54 -1.44 4.33
N MET A 248 -5.98 -2.58 4.87
CA MET A 248 -6.32 -2.72 6.28
C MET A 248 -5.11 -2.41 7.17
N THR A 249 -3.95 -2.94 6.80
CA THR A 249 -2.68 -2.71 7.50
C THR A 249 -2.33 -1.22 7.55
N ILE A 250 -2.45 -0.50 6.43
CA ILE A 250 -2.19 0.94 6.38
C ILE A 250 -3.24 1.75 7.16
N ASN A 251 -4.51 1.34 7.14
CA ASN A 251 -5.56 1.97 7.94
C ASN A 251 -5.30 1.83 9.44
N ILE A 252 -4.89 0.63 9.89
CA ILE A 252 -4.52 0.39 11.29
C ILE A 252 -3.31 1.25 11.66
N TYR A 253 -2.29 1.30 10.80
CA TYR A 253 -1.14 2.20 10.99
C TYR A 253 -1.58 3.67 11.16
N ALA A 254 -2.51 4.16 10.33
CA ALA A 254 -3.02 5.52 10.45
C ALA A 254 -3.75 5.77 11.78
N ILE A 255 -4.58 4.82 12.23
CA ILE A 255 -5.26 4.90 13.54
C ILE A 255 -4.23 4.98 14.68
N PHE A 256 -3.26 4.05 14.71
CA PHE A 256 -2.23 4.04 15.74
C PHE A 256 -1.46 5.36 15.76
N TYR A 257 -1.06 5.85 14.59
CA TYR A 257 -0.31 7.09 14.49
C TYR A 257 -1.09 8.30 15.04
N TYR A 258 -2.34 8.50 14.58
CA TYR A 258 -3.13 9.63 15.03
C TYR A 258 -3.60 9.51 16.47
N GLY A 259 -3.95 8.29 16.92
CA GLY A 259 -4.32 8.04 18.31
C GLY A 259 -3.20 8.41 19.27
N MET A 260 -1.95 8.04 18.95
CA MET A 260 -0.78 8.41 19.76
C MET A 260 -0.45 9.91 19.65
N SER A 261 -0.58 10.50 18.46
CA SER A 261 -0.40 11.95 18.28
C SER A 261 -1.39 12.73 19.16
N TRP A 262 -2.63 12.26 19.28
CA TRP A 262 -3.64 12.86 20.15
C TRP A 262 -3.35 12.61 21.62
N TYR A 263 -2.89 11.42 21.99
CA TYR A 263 -2.50 11.12 23.37
C TYR A 263 -1.46 12.12 23.89
N VAL A 264 -0.44 12.45 23.09
CA VAL A 264 0.54 13.50 23.42
C VAL A 264 -0.10 14.87 23.52
N LEU A 265 -0.93 15.25 22.54
CA LEU A 265 -1.58 16.55 22.53
C LEU A 265 -2.53 16.75 23.71
N ILE A 266 -3.14 15.67 24.22
CA ILE A 266 -4.10 15.70 25.34
C ILE A 266 -3.35 15.69 26.69
N LEU A 267 -2.31 14.88 26.86
CA LEU A 267 -1.52 14.84 28.10
C LEU A 267 -0.57 16.04 28.24
N GLY A 268 -0.13 16.62 27.13
CA GLY A 268 0.65 17.86 27.10
C GLY A 268 -0.13 19.13 27.44
N MET A 269 -1.45 19.04 27.70
CA MET A 269 -2.30 20.16 28.14
C MET A 269 -1.92 20.75 29.52
N GLY A 270 -0.87 20.24 30.16
CA GLY A 270 -0.35 20.75 31.43
C GLY A 270 0.46 22.04 31.36
N ASP A 271 1.24 22.32 30.30
CA ASP A 271 2.01 23.59 30.26
C ASP A 271 2.69 24.01 28.94
N VAL A 272 2.54 23.32 27.80
CA VAL A 272 3.27 23.77 26.59
C VAL A 272 2.40 23.60 25.35
N SER A 273 2.03 24.72 24.74
CA SER A 273 1.81 24.78 23.30
C SER A 273 3.10 24.30 22.63
N GLY A 274 3.20 22.98 22.39
CA GLY A 274 4.39 22.34 21.85
C GLY A 274 4.78 23.03 20.55
N ALA A 275 5.74 23.95 20.64
CA ALA A 275 6.38 24.54 19.49
C ALA A 275 7.20 23.42 18.86
N TYR A 276 6.57 22.67 17.96
CA TYR A 276 7.25 21.61 17.23
C TYR A 276 8.50 22.19 16.58
N VAL A 277 9.63 21.50 16.73
CA VAL A 277 10.81 21.81 15.93
C VAL A 277 10.38 21.74 14.45
N PRO A 278 10.78 22.70 13.59
CA PRO A 278 10.28 22.80 12.21
C PRO A 278 10.34 21.50 11.40
N VAL A 279 11.29 20.62 11.71
CA VAL A 279 11.47 19.32 11.05
C VAL A 279 10.41 18.29 11.44
N ASP A 280 9.98 18.26 12.71
CA ASP A 280 8.93 17.34 13.17
C ASP A 280 7.58 17.70 12.53
N LEU A 281 7.30 19.00 12.41
CA LEU A 281 6.14 19.52 11.69
C LEU A 281 6.18 19.13 10.20
N LEU A 282 7.33 19.29 9.55
CA LEU A 282 7.54 18.88 8.15
C LEU A 282 7.31 17.38 7.96
N PHE A 283 7.87 16.54 8.84
CA PHE A 283 7.72 15.09 8.73
C PHE A 283 6.27 14.64 8.94
N ARG A 284 5.56 15.27 9.89
CA ARG A 284 4.12 15.09 10.09
C ARG A 284 3.32 15.41 8.82
N ASN A 285 3.65 16.50 8.13
CA ASN A 285 3.03 16.90 6.86
C ASN A 285 3.31 15.91 5.74
N ILE A 286 4.57 15.51 5.56
CA ILE A 286 4.98 14.52 4.55
C ILE A 286 4.22 13.21 4.75
N ARG A 287 4.11 12.73 5.99
CA ARG A 287 3.40 11.49 6.30
C ARG A 287 1.92 11.55 5.90
N TYR A 288 1.22 12.64 6.24
CA TYR A 288 -0.16 12.83 5.81
C TYR A 288 -0.28 12.81 4.28
N ILE A 289 0.58 13.57 3.58
CA ILE A 289 0.58 13.64 2.11
C ILE A 289 0.84 12.25 1.51
N MET A 290 1.81 11.49 2.03
CA MET A 290 2.10 10.13 1.56
C MET A 290 0.91 9.18 1.72
N LEU A 291 0.18 9.26 2.84
CA LEU A 291 -1.05 8.48 3.04
C LEU A 291 -2.13 8.88 2.03
N VAL A 292 -2.33 10.17 1.77
CA VAL A 292 -3.29 10.64 0.76
C VAL A 292 -2.92 10.12 -0.63
N ILE A 293 -1.65 10.25 -1.04
CA ILE A 293 -1.18 9.74 -2.32
C ILE A 293 -1.38 8.22 -2.39
N PHE A 294 -1.04 7.49 -1.33
CA PHE A 294 -1.24 6.04 -1.26
C PHE A 294 -2.71 5.65 -1.43
N TYR A 295 -3.64 6.33 -0.76
CA TYR A 295 -5.07 6.06 -0.93
C TYR A 295 -5.55 6.42 -2.35
N CYS A 296 -5.06 7.51 -2.93
CA CYS A 296 -5.37 7.87 -4.32
C CYS A 296 -4.88 6.81 -5.31
N THR A 297 -3.65 6.29 -5.14
CA THR A 297 -3.12 5.23 -6.01
C THR A 297 -3.87 3.92 -5.82
N ALA A 298 -4.32 3.62 -4.60
CA ALA A 298 -5.14 2.45 -4.32
C ALA A 298 -6.58 2.57 -4.89
N ILE A 299 -7.15 3.77 -4.96
CA ILE A 299 -8.40 4.03 -5.69
C ILE A 299 -8.24 3.69 -7.18
N VAL A 300 -7.17 4.18 -7.82
CA VAL A 300 -6.87 3.83 -9.22
C VAL A 300 -6.70 2.32 -9.39
N LEU A 301 -5.96 1.68 -8.50
CA LEU A 301 -5.77 0.24 -8.49
C LEU A 301 -7.11 -0.52 -8.39
N SER A 302 -8.03 -0.05 -7.55
CA SER A 302 -9.37 -0.65 -7.39
C SER A 302 -10.17 -0.65 -8.71
N THR A 303 -9.98 0.37 -9.54
CA THR A 303 -10.56 0.45 -10.90
C THR A 303 -10.02 -0.66 -11.79
N PHE A 304 -8.70 -0.89 -11.75
CA PHE A 304 -8.07 -1.95 -12.54
C PHE A 304 -8.53 -3.33 -12.11
N LEU A 305 -8.76 -3.54 -10.80
CA LEU A 305 -9.36 -4.78 -10.29
C LEU A 305 -10.80 -4.96 -10.76
N GLU A 306 -11.61 -3.91 -10.77
CA GLU A 306 -12.99 -3.97 -11.27
C GLU A 306 -13.03 -4.32 -12.77
N ASN A 307 -12.15 -3.71 -13.56
CA ASN A 307 -12.02 -4.03 -14.98
C ASN A 307 -11.54 -5.46 -15.18
N ALA A 308 -10.59 -5.94 -14.38
CA ALA A 308 -10.17 -7.32 -14.44
C ALA A 308 -11.31 -8.28 -14.13
N TYR A 309 -12.15 -7.96 -13.14
CA TYR A 309 -13.35 -8.74 -12.83
C TYR A 309 -14.32 -8.80 -14.01
N LYS A 310 -14.59 -7.68 -14.69
CA LYS A 310 -15.44 -7.63 -15.89
C LYS A 310 -14.87 -8.52 -16.99
N ASP A 311 -13.60 -8.36 -17.32
CA ASP A 311 -12.91 -9.18 -18.34
C ASP A 311 -12.92 -10.67 -18.01
N TYR A 312 -12.85 -11.03 -16.73
CA TYR A 312 -12.86 -12.43 -16.27
C TYR A 312 -14.26 -13.06 -16.20
N THR A 313 -15.33 -12.25 -16.30
CA THR A 313 -16.73 -12.68 -16.18
C THR A 313 -17.49 -12.71 -17.50
N VAL A 314 -16.99 -12.08 -18.57
CA VAL A 314 -17.62 -12.21 -19.89
C VAL A 314 -17.52 -13.67 -20.37
N PRO A 315 -18.64 -14.37 -20.63
CA PRO A 315 -18.61 -15.76 -21.07
C PRO A 315 -17.90 -15.86 -22.41
N ILE A 316 -16.93 -16.78 -22.53
CA ILE A 316 -16.45 -17.32 -23.81
C ILE A 316 -17.69 -17.88 -24.51
N ASN A 317 -18.32 -17.11 -25.40
CA ASN A 317 -19.45 -17.59 -26.20
C ASN A 317 -18.96 -18.83 -26.92
N LYS A 318 -19.67 -19.93 -26.65
CA LYS A 318 -19.64 -21.19 -27.38
C LYS A 318 -19.29 -20.97 -28.86
N SER A 319 -18.07 -21.33 -29.23
CA SER A 319 -17.73 -21.83 -30.57
C SER A 319 -18.08 -23.33 -30.69
N ALA A 320 -19.12 -23.78 -29.98
CA ALA A 320 -19.58 -25.16 -29.93
C ALA A 320 -20.99 -25.35 -30.54
N ASN A 321 -21.45 -24.41 -31.36
CA ASN A 321 -22.66 -24.56 -32.19
C ASN A 321 -22.29 -24.31 -33.67
N LEU A 322 -21.31 -25.04 -34.20
CA LEU A 322 -21.01 -25.05 -35.63
C LEU A 322 -20.77 -26.46 -36.20
N ASN A 323 -21.13 -27.51 -35.45
CA ASN A 323 -21.19 -28.88 -35.95
C ASN A 323 -22.54 -29.51 -35.58
N ASP A 324 -23.63 -28.91 -36.06
CA ASP A 324 -24.88 -29.63 -36.32
C ASP A 324 -25.31 -29.33 -37.76
#